data_AF-A0A4R4N2Y2-F1
#
_entry.id   AF-A0A4R4N2Y2-F1
#
_cell.length_a   1.000
_cell.length_b   1.000
_cell.length_c   1.000
_cell.angle_alpha   90.00
_cell.angle_beta   90.00
_cell.angle_gamma   90.00
#
_symmetry.space_group_name_H-M   'P 1'
#
loop_
_entity.id
_entity.type
_entity.pdbx_description
1 polymer ?
#
loop_
_entity_poly.entity_id
_entity_poly.type
_entity_poly.pdbx_seq_one_letter_code
_entity_poly.pdbx_strand_id
1 'polypeptide(L)'
;MSQPSSMPADDRFHSAHVPELCPGFIRLTWDPVWAVEKRIRVCDYTCDCVPTFYELCQAGGQYFIRRTRRVGGEVLVDQSALGGRAQTFLVWIKVLTGVAG
;
A
#
# COMPACT_ATOMS: atom_id res chain seq x y z
N MET A 1 -4.66 -2.04 45.40
CA MET A 1 -3.86 -2.82 44.43
C MET A 1 -4.46 -2.56 43.06
N SER A 2 -4.00 -1.51 42.39
CA SER A 2 -4.49 -1.15 41.05
C SER A 2 -3.74 -2.00 40.04
N GLN A 3 -4.47 -2.76 39.22
CA GLN A 3 -3.88 -3.51 38.11
C GLN A 3 -3.08 -2.56 37.21
N PRO A 4 -1.90 -2.97 36.71
CA PRO A 4 -1.23 -2.21 35.67
C PRO A 4 -2.07 -2.29 34.40
N SER A 5 -2.46 -1.13 33.85
CA SER A 5 -3.02 -1.04 32.51
C SER A 5 -2.12 -1.83 31.55
N SER A 6 -2.66 -2.88 30.95
CA SER A 6 -2.02 -3.57 29.84
C SER A 6 -1.80 -2.55 28.73
N MET A 7 -0.54 -2.18 28.47
CA MET A 7 -0.17 -1.51 27.24
C MET A 7 -0.63 -2.40 26.08
N PRO A 8 -1.34 -1.87 25.06
CA PRO A 8 -1.70 -2.69 23.90
C PRO A 8 -0.39 -3.16 23.24
N ALA A 9 -0.30 -4.45 22.95
CA ALA A 9 0.88 -5.12 22.42
C ALA A 9 1.23 -4.76 20.96
N ASP A 10 0.82 -3.58 20.49
CA ASP A 10 0.95 -3.19 19.08
C ASP A 10 1.67 -1.85 18.94
N ASP A 11 2.94 -1.82 19.38
CA ASP A 11 3.92 -0.80 18.99
C ASP A 11 4.35 -0.95 17.51
N ARG A 12 3.42 -1.37 16.64
CA ARG A 12 3.61 -1.24 15.19
C ARG A 12 3.36 0.23 14.88
N PHE A 13 4.38 0.94 14.42
CA PHE A 13 4.21 2.29 13.90
C PHE A 13 3.09 2.31 12.85
N HIS A 14 1.92 2.87 13.20
CA HIS A 14 0.76 2.89 12.31
C HIS A 14 0.90 4.04 11.31
N SER A 15 1.20 3.71 10.06
CA SER A 15 0.98 4.63 8.93
C SER A 15 -0.51 4.82 8.66
N ALA A 16 -0.88 5.66 7.69
CA ALA A 16 -2.28 5.86 7.33
C ALA A 16 -2.98 4.53 6.96
N HIS A 17 -4.17 4.30 7.51
CA HIS A 17 -5.06 3.24 7.03
C HIS A 17 -5.71 3.67 5.72
N VAL A 18 -5.87 2.73 4.80
CA VAL A 18 -6.68 2.95 3.60
C VAL A 18 -8.15 2.87 4.01
N PRO A 19 -8.97 3.90 3.74
CA PRO A 19 -10.40 3.83 4.00
C PRO A 19 -11.08 2.81 3.07
N GLU A 20 -12.33 2.48 3.36
CA GLU A 20 -13.14 1.71 2.41
C GLU A 20 -13.26 2.45 1.06
N LEU A 21 -13.37 1.67 -0.02
CA LEU A 21 -13.49 2.22 -1.37
C LEU A 21 -14.81 2.98 -1.51
N CYS A 22 -14.73 4.20 -2.02
CA CYS A 22 -15.90 5.02 -2.29
C CYS A 22 -16.77 4.41 -3.41
N PRO A 23 -18.09 4.65 -3.42
CA PRO A 23 -18.93 4.30 -4.55
C PRO A 23 -18.40 4.91 -5.86
N GLY A 24 -18.26 4.09 -6.91
CA GLY A 24 -17.72 4.55 -8.19
C GLY A 24 -16.19 4.74 -8.22
N PHE A 25 -15.44 4.13 -7.29
CA PHE A 25 -13.97 4.17 -7.30
C PHE A 25 -13.38 3.74 -8.65
N ILE A 26 -12.21 4.30 -8.95
CA ILE A 26 -11.44 3.97 -10.14
C ILE A 26 -10.70 2.65 -9.89
N ARG A 27 -11.02 1.63 -10.68
CA ARG A 27 -10.30 0.36 -10.62
C ARG A 27 -8.91 0.50 -11.23
N LEU A 28 -7.89 0.21 -10.43
CA LEU A 28 -6.51 0.16 -10.92
C LEU A 28 -6.25 -1.17 -11.63
N THR A 29 -5.44 -1.12 -12.68
CA THR A 29 -4.87 -2.30 -13.30
C THR A 29 -3.67 -2.77 -12.49
N TRP A 30 -3.64 -4.06 -12.19
CA TRP A 30 -2.62 -4.69 -11.35
C TRP A 30 -1.89 -5.74 -12.16
N ASP A 31 -0.59 -5.56 -12.29
CA ASP A 31 0.32 -6.45 -12.98
C ASP A 31 1.10 -7.30 -11.97
N PRO A 32 1.54 -8.52 -12.35
CA PRO A 32 2.48 -9.29 -11.55
C PRO A 32 3.74 -8.47 -11.25
N VAL A 33 4.36 -8.72 -10.08
CA VAL A 33 5.64 -8.10 -9.76
C VAL A 33 6.69 -8.54 -10.79
N TRP A 34 7.27 -7.57 -11.49
CA TRP A 34 8.38 -7.84 -12.40
C TRP A 34 9.64 -8.20 -11.60
N ALA A 35 10.48 -9.08 -12.13
CA ALA A 35 11.83 -9.27 -11.63
C ALA A 35 12.65 -8.01 -11.91
N VAL A 36 12.65 -7.07 -10.97
CA VAL A 36 13.38 -5.82 -11.14
C VAL A 36 14.85 -6.06 -10.77
N GLU A 37 15.75 -6.03 -11.76
CA GLU A 37 17.21 -6.03 -11.51
C GLU A 37 17.65 -4.78 -10.71
N LYS A 38 16.83 -3.73 -10.73
CA LYS A 38 17.07 -2.45 -10.08
C LYS A 38 16.58 -2.48 -8.63
N ARG A 39 17.38 -1.90 -7.72
CA ARG A 39 17.01 -1.69 -6.32
C ARG A 39 15.70 -0.89 -6.22
N ILE A 40 14.71 -1.46 -5.54
CA ILE A 40 13.44 -0.81 -5.22
C ILE A 40 13.58 -0.05 -3.91
N ARG A 41 13.08 1.18 -3.88
CA ARG A 41 12.95 2.01 -2.68
C ARG A 41 11.46 2.18 -2.35
N VAL A 42 11.07 1.87 -1.13
CA VAL A 42 9.75 2.26 -0.59
C VAL A 42 9.84 3.73 -0.16
N CYS A 43 8.98 4.57 -0.72
CA CYS A 43 8.92 6.00 -0.46
C CYS A 43 7.84 6.37 0.57
N ASP A 44 6.74 5.61 0.60
CA ASP A 44 5.60 5.78 1.51
C ASP A 44 4.82 4.45 1.60
N TYR A 45 4.01 4.26 2.63
CA TYR A 45 3.27 3.02 2.84
C TYR A 45 2.01 3.22 3.71
N THR A 46 1.02 2.35 3.54
CA THR A 46 -0.17 2.29 4.40
C THR A 46 0.03 1.27 5.51
N CYS A 47 -0.71 1.39 6.61
CA CYS A 47 -0.67 0.41 7.69
C CYS A 47 -1.02 -1.00 7.19
N ASP A 48 -0.30 -2.01 7.68
CA ASP A 48 -0.48 -3.41 7.32
C ASP A 48 -1.42 -4.17 8.26
N CYS A 49 -2.14 -3.47 9.14
CA CYS A 49 -3.08 -4.09 10.09
C CYS A 49 -4.33 -4.68 9.39
N VAL A 50 -4.63 -4.22 8.18
CA VAL A 50 -5.73 -4.71 7.34
C VAL A 50 -5.22 -5.69 6.27
N PRO A 51 -6.07 -6.59 5.74
CA PRO A 51 -5.62 -7.61 4.79
C PRO A 51 -5.04 -7.06 3.47
N THR A 52 -5.41 -5.85 3.06
CA THR A 52 -4.87 -5.19 1.86
C THR A 52 -4.17 -3.90 2.23
N PHE A 53 -2.89 -3.78 1.90
CA PHE A 53 -2.09 -2.59 2.15
C PHE A 53 -1.19 -2.29 0.95
N TYR A 54 -0.68 -1.06 0.89
CA TYR A 54 -0.02 -0.51 -0.28
C TYR A 54 1.31 0.16 0.08
N GLU A 55 2.23 0.14 -0.88
CA GLU A 55 3.52 0.82 -0.81
C GLU A 55 3.70 1.70 -2.06
N LEU A 56 4.05 2.96 -1.87
CA LEU A 56 4.55 3.80 -2.97
C LEU A 56 6.03 3.50 -3.17
N CYS A 57 6.36 2.95 -4.34
CA CYS A 57 7.70 2.47 -4.66
C CYS A 57 8.37 3.30 -5.75
N GLN A 58 9.70 3.35 -5.72
CA GLN A 58 10.56 3.93 -6.75
C GLN A 58 11.60 2.91 -7.22
N ALA A 59 11.78 2.80 -8.54
CA ALA A 59 12.87 2.03 -9.15
C ALA A 59 13.34 2.72 -10.43
N GLY A 60 14.66 2.90 -10.58
CA GLY A 60 15.24 3.48 -11.80
C GLY A 60 14.66 4.85 -12.21
N GLY A 61 14.29 5.69 -11.24
CA GLY A 61 13.68 7.01 -11.48
C GLY A 61 12.18 7.00 -11.73
N GLN A 62 11.57 5.83 -11.93
CA GLN A 62 10.12 5.66 -12.10
C GLN A 62 9.45 5.29 -10.78
N TYR A 63 8.14 5.53 -10.71
CA TYR A 63 7.32 5.28 -9.53
C TYR A 63 6.16 4.34 -9.86
N PHE A 64 5.80 3.51 -8.90
CA PHE A 64 4.66 2.60 -8.98
C PHE A 64 4.06 2.36 -7.60
N ILE A 65 2.85 1.81 -7.55
CA ILE A 65 2.20 1.39 -6.31
C ILE A 65 2.25 -0.13 -6.27
N ARG A 66 2.79 -0.68 -5.19
CA ARG A 66 2.68 -2.10 -4.88
C ARG A 66 1.48 -2.31 -3.97
N ARG A 67 0.72 -3.37 -4.21
CA ARG A 67 -0.36 -3.82 -3.35
C ARG A 67 -0.06 -5.22 -2.85
N THR A 68 -0.20 -5.40 -1.55
CA THR A 68 -0.10 -6.69 -0.88
C THR A 68 -1.47 -7.06 -0.35
N ARG A 69 -1.91 -8.29 -0.64
CA ARG A 69 -3.20 -8.84 -0.21
C ARG A 69 -2.99 -10.15 0.52
N ARG A 70 -3.51 -10.27 1.74
CA ARG A 70 -3.56 -11.50 2.53
C ARG A 70 -4.92 -12.16 2.30
N VAL A 71 -4.98 -13.22 1.48
CA VAL A 71 -6.23 -13.88 1.06
C VAL A 71 -6.11 -15.38 1.32
N GLY A 72 -6.97 -15.94 2.18
CA GLY A 72 -7.00 -17.39 2.42
C GLY A 72 -5.71 -17.97 2.99
N GLY A 73 -4.92 -17.17 3.73
CA GLY A 73 -3.60 -17.57 4.25
C GLY A 73 -2.43 -17.30 3.29
N GLU A 74 -2.72 -16.98 2.02
CA GLU A 74 -1.71 -16.64 1.02
C GLU A 74 -1.43 -15.14 0.98
N VAL A 75 -0.17 -14.78 0.67
CA VAL A 75 0.24 -13.40 0.44
C VAL A 75 0.42 -13.18 -1.06
N LEU A 76 -0.48 -12.40 -1.65
CA LEU A 76 -0.43 -12.00 -3.05
C LEU A 76 0.16 -10.60 -3.17
N VAL A 77 1.15 -10.44 -4.04
CA VAL A 77 1.78 -9.15 -4.32
C VAL A 77 1.64 -8.84 -5.80
N ASP A 78 1.07 -7.68 -6.09
CA ASP A 78 0.91 -7.13 -7.44
C ASP A 78 1.24 -5.63 -7.43
N GLN A 79 1.38 -5.02 -8.61
CA GLN A 79 1.76 -3.62 -8.71
C GLN A 79 1.12 -2.91 -9.90
N SER A 80 1.02 -1.60 -9.82
CA SER A 80 0.61 -0.77 -10.94
C SER A 80 1.72 -0.68 -12.01
N ALA A 81 1.36 -0.26 -13.21
CA ALA A 81 2.32 0.17 -14.23
C ALA A 81 3.36 1.18 -13.68
N LEU A 82 4.59 1.12 -14.19
CA LEU A 82 5.60 2.16 -13.93
C LEU A 82 5.15 3.49 -14.53
N GLY A 83 5.30 4.57 -13.77
CA GLY A 83 4.89 5.91 -14.20
C GLY A 83 5.88 6.99 -13.78
N GLY A 84 5.63 8.19 -14.30
CA GLY A 84 6.31 9.40 -13.84
C GLY A 84 5.83 9.80 -12.44
N ARG A 85 6.70 10.46 -11.66
CA ARG A 85 6.43 10.83 -10.27
C ARG A 85 5.07 11.50 -10.07
N ALA A 86 4.77 12.57 -10.82
CA ALA A 86 3.56 13.35 -10.63
C ALA A 86 2.29 12.49 -10.81
N GLN A 87 2.24 11.69 -11.89
CA GLN A 87 1.10 10.82 -12.17
C GLN A 87 0.93 9.75 -11.09
N THR A 88 2.00 9.06 -10.71
CA THR A 88 1.91 8.00 -9.69
C THR A 88 1.52 8.56 -8.32
N PHE A 89 2.01 9.75 -7.94
CA PHE A 89 1.62 10.41 -6.69
C PHE A 89 0.14 10.81 -6.68
N LEU A 90 -0.42 11.23 -7.82
CA LEU A 90 -1.87 11.47 -7.91
C LEU A 90 -2.67 10.18 -7.71
N VAL A 91 -2.20 9.06 -8.26
CA VAL A 91 -2.84 7.75 -8.01
C VAL A 91 -2.69 7.34 -6.54
N TRP A 92 -1.53 7.59 -5.93
CA TRP A 92 -1.29 7.33 -4.52
C TRP A 92 -2.30 8.06 -3.62
N ILE A 93 -2.51 9.36 -3.85
CA ILE A 93 -3.51 10.16 -3.12
C ILE A 93 -4.92 9.57 -3.30
N LYS A 94 -5.27 9.10 -4.50
CA LYS A 94 -6.56 8.46 -4.75
C LYS A 94 -6.72 7.14 -3.99
N VAL A 95 -5.65 6.35 -3.86
CA VAL A 95 -5.65 5.15 -3.01
C VAL A 95 -5.85 5.54 -1.55
N LEU A 96 -5.09 6.51 -1.04
CA LEU A 96 -5.18 6.97 0.36
C LEU A 96 -6.56 7.56 0.72
N THR A 97 -7.31 8.02 -0.28
CA THR A 97 -8.66 8.60 -0.10
C THR A 97 -9.79 7.64 -0.49
N GLY A 98 -9.48 6.39 -0.84
CA GLY A 98 -10.48 5.39 -1.22
C GLY A 98 -11.13 5.64 -2.59
N VAL A 99 -10.60 6.56 -3.38
CA VAL A 99 -11.09 6.89 -4.73
C VAL A 99 -10.52 5.94 -5.80
N ALA A 100 -9.46 5.19 -5.49
CA ALA A 100 -8.89 4.16 -6.38
C ALA A 100 -8.42 2.92 -5.62
N GLY A 101 -8.47 1.74 -6.26
CA GLY A 101 -8.06 0.45 -5.70
C GLY A 101 -8.00 -0.70 -6.69
#